data_AF-A0A7C1N5Z1-F1
#
_entry.id   AF-A0A7C1N5Z1-F1
#
_cell.length_a   1.000
_cell.length_b   1.000
_cell.length_c   1.000
_cell.angle_alpha   90.00
_cell.angle_beta   90.00
_cell.angle_gamma   90.00
#
_symmetry.space_group_name_H-M   'P 1'
#
loop_
_entity.id
_entity.type
_entity.pdbx_description
1 polymer ?
#
loop_
_entity_poly.entity_id
_entity_poly.type
_entity_poly.pdbx_seq_one_letter_code
_entity_poly.pdbx_strand_id
1 'polypeptide(L)'
;MEDKKWIISEPEFEADVVCPMFRSWPWHGHRRFTYDLIRFVQPSRLVELGTYWGTSFFAFCQAIKDFNLPTQCIAVDSWEGDTHTQKYGQEVFDNFMMISKNSFSKLDIVPLKMLFTEAMEHVENDSVDILHIDGCHDYDAVAEDYNTWLAKLKKNGIVLFHDVADTGNYGSVKFWKDISRKKEHFTFQHSFGLGILFPKGDKIYQCMNENSFEDKMRFYESRSELDLATDKIGYLQKRLEEFQETFNKGEKRIEGFQEAFNKGEKRVEGFQEAFNKGEDMLKNYLEAFKWAEGRIVVSDSIINEKLKGLAEKEAAVIAHKKEIDENCEQMKKHIDKIQYELSSNGTKIIDLQNRLQEALDRIEKTTETIPFKIKRLLSRKATFKD
;
A
#
# COMPACT_ATOMS: atom_id res chain seq x y z
N MET A 1 59.63 39.04 -8.70
CA MET A 1 59.52 37.67 -8.14
C MET A 1 60.33 37.59 -6.89
N GLU A 2 61.57 38.12 -6.89
CA GLU A 2 62.17 38.69 -5.68
C GLU A 2 61.09 39.54 -4.98
N ASP A 3 60.81 39.21 -3.71
CA ASP A 3 59.73 39.74 -2.83
C ASP A 3 58.33 39.12 -2.90
N LYS A 4 58.06 38.10 -3.73
CA LYS A 4 56.76 37.41 -3.67
C LYS A 4 56.71 36.44 -2.48
N LYS A 5 55.87 36.77 -1.48
CA LYS A 5 55.56 35.90 -0.34
C LYS A 5 54.41 34.95 -0.67
N TRP A 6 54.60 33.65 -0.39
CA TRP A 6 53.52 32.67 -0.43
C TRP A 6 52.57 32.87 0.75
N ILE A 7 51.28 33.00 0.46
CA ILE A 7 50.22 33.17 1.46
C ILE A 7 49.28 31.99 1.31
N ILE A 8 48.93 31.36 2.42
CA ILE A 8 47.89 30.36 2.49
C ILE A 8 46.56 31.09 2.64
N SER A 9 45.67 30.91 1.67
CA SER A 9 44.37 31.58 1.64
C SER A 9 43.23 30.64 2.07
N GLU A 10 42.09 31.23 2.45
CA GLU A 10 40.84 30.52 2.73
C GLU A 10 39.76 30.94 1.72
N PRO A 11 39.87 30.52 0.44
CA PRO A 11 38.92 30.93 -0.59
C PRO A 11 37.56 30.25 -0.41
N GLU A 12 36.52 30.95 -0.87
CA GLU A 12 35.24 30.34 -1.19
C GLU A 12 35.16 30.13 -2.70
N PHE A 13 34.84 28.91 -3.14
CA PHE A 13 34.72 28.60 -4.55
C PHE A 13 33.28 28.75 -5.00
N GLU A 14 32.97 29.80 -5.76
CA GLU A 14 31.61 30.09 -6.21
C GLU A 14 31.01 28.98 -7.08
N ALA A 15 31.85 28.26 -7.81
CA ALA A 15 31.44 27.14 -8.63
C ALA A 15 30.82 25.99 -7.81
N ASP A 16 31.12 25.88 -6.51
CA ASP A 16 30.55 24.87 -5.61
C ASP A 16 29.05 25.06 -5.39
N VAL A 17 28.55 26.29 -5.53
CA VAL A 17 27.10 26.56 -5.41
C VAL A 17 26.34 25.87 -6.54
N VAL A 18 26.94 25.83 -7.72
CA VAL A 18 26.35 25.21 -8.91
C VAL A 18 26.66 23.72 -8.96
N CYS A 19 27.90 23.32 -8.67
CA CYS A 19 28.32 21.93 -8.62
C CYS A 19 28.99 21.60 -7.27
N PRO A 20 28.19 21.27 -6.23
CA PRO A 20 28.74 20.91 -4.91
C PRO A 20 29.67 19.68 -4.95
N MET A 21 29.54 18.84 -5.98
CA MET A 21 30.32 17.62 -6.15
C MET A 21 31.82 17.88 -6.35
N PHE A 22 32.22 19.09 -6.76
CA PHE A 22 33.63 19.50 -6.88
C PHE A 22 34.43 19.31 -5.60
N ARG A 23 33.78 19.30 -4.42
CA ARG A 23 34.43 19.07 -3.12
C ARG A 23 34.77 17.60 -2.84
N SER A 24 34.25 16.69 -3.65
CA SER A 24 34.39 15.24 -3.47
C SER A 24 35.08 14.53 -4.62
N TRP A 25 35.27 15.21 -5.75
CA TRP A 25 35.88 14.64 -6.94
C TRP A 25 37.40 14.50 -6.82
N PRO A 26 38.04 13.69 -7.68
CA PRO A 26 39.46 13.38 -7.61
C PRO A 26 40.36 14.58 -7.36
N TRP A 27 40.10 15.70 -8.02
CA TRP A 27 40.90 16.92 -7.93
C TRP A 27 40.64 17.84 -6.73
N HIS A 28 39.66 17.54 -5.86
CA HIS A 28 39.20 18.46 -4.82
C HIS A 28 40.34 18.97 -3.90
N GLY A 29 41.29 18.10 -3.56
CA GLY A 29 42.35 18.42 -2.59
C GLY A 29 43.43 19.37 -3.10
N HIS A 30 43.46 19.67 -4.39
CA HIS A 30 44.45 20.56 -5.00
C HIS A 30 43.93 21.98 -5.22
N ARG A 31 42.63 22.22 -4.99
CA ARG A 31 41.96 23.49 -5.28
C ARG A 31 42.53 24.67 -4.49
N ARG A 32 42.80 24.48 -3.19
CA ARG A 32 43.38 25.54 -2.33
C ARG A 32 44.85 25.81 -2.68
N PHE A 33 45.62 24.76 -2.93
CA PHE A 33 47.00 24.90 -3.39
C PHE A 33 47.06 25.69 -4.70
N THR A 34 46.27 25.28 -5.70
CA THR A 34 46.27 25.92 -7.02
C THR A 34 45.76 27.35 -6.96
N TYR A 35 44.78 27.65 -6.09
CA TYR A 35 44.34 29.02 -5.83
C TYR A 35 45.52 29.92 -5.40
N ASP A 36 46.30 29.46 -4.42
CA ASP A 36 47.48 30.20 -3.93
C ASP A 36 48.64 30.20 -4.93
N LEU A 37 48.80 29.14 -5.73
CA LEU A 37 49.76 29.11 -6.84
C LEU A 37 49.45 30.19 -7.87
N ILE A 38 48.20 30.33 -8.27
CA ILE A 38 47.78 31.35 -9.24
C ILE A 38 48.01 32.76 -8.70
N ARG A 39 47.66 32.99 -7.42
CA ARG A 39 47.98 34.23 -6.70
C ARG A 39 49.48 34.54 -6.69
N PHE A 40 50.29 33.51 -6.45
CA PHE A 40 51.74 33.63 -6.35
C PHE A 40 52.38 33.89 -7.72
N VAL A 41 52.06 33.08 -8.72
CA VAL A 41 52.64 33.16 -10.07
C VAL A 41 52.12 34.40 -10.81
N GLN A 42 50.82 34.68 -10.72
CA GLN A 42 50.09 35.66 -11.53
C GLN A 42 50.29 35.42 -13.03
N PRO A 43 49.85 34.24 -13.55
CA PRO A 43 50.05 33.89 -14.95
C PRO A 43 49.30 34.87 -15.87
N SER A 44 49.89 35.24 -17.01
CA SER A 44 49.15 35.97 -18.05
C SER A 44 48.27 35.02 -18.86
N ARG A 45 48.72 33.77 -19.05
CA ARG A 45 47.96 32.74 -19.77
C ARG A 45 48.08 31.39 -19.08
N LEU A 46 46.93 30.77 -18.83
CA LEU A 46 46.78 29.42 -18.32
C LEU A 46 46.06 28.56 -19.35
N VAL A 47 46.58 27.36 -19.59
CA VAL A 47 45.92 26.35 -20.44
C VAL A 47 45.70 25.09 -19.62
N GLU A 48 44.51 24.51 -19.74
CA GLU A 48 44.19 23.19 -19.23
C GLU A 48 43.80 22.25 -20.36
N LEU A 49 44.38 21.06 -20.34
CA LEU A 49 44.05 19.93 -21.20
C LEU A 49 43.31 18.89 -20.37
N GLY A 50 42.07 18.59 -20.72
CA GLY A 50 41.20 17.68 -19.97
C GLY A 50 40.38 18.44 -18.92
N THR A 51 39.58 19.41 -19.37
CA THR A 51 38.80 20.26 -18.45
C THR A 51 37.59 19.53 -17.85
N TYR A 52 36.97 18.61 -18.58
CA TYR A 52 35.76 17.90 -18.15
C TYR A 52 34.68 18.86 -17.60
N TRP A 53 34.24 18.68 -16.35
CA TRP A 53 33.31 19.58 -15.65
C TRP A 53 33.97 20.85 -15.06
N GLY A 54 35.30 20.93 -15.02
CA GLY A 54 36.04 22.13 -14.66
C GLY A 54 36.41 22.30 -13.18
N THR A 55 36.52 21.24 -12.37
CA THR A 55 36.90 21.36 -10.94
C THR A 55 38.22 22.12 -10.74
N SER A 56 39.24 21.73 -11.50
CA SER A 56 40.55 22.37 -11.60
C SER A 56 40.43 23.76 -12.21
N PHE A 57 39.81 23.84 -13.40
CA PHE A 57 39.64 25.07 -14.15
C PHE A 57 39.01 26.19 -13.33
N PHE A 58 37.90 25.90 -12.65
CA PHE A 58 37.18 26.89 -11.87
C PHE A 58 37.87 27.22 -10.54
N ALA A 59 38.73 26.33 -10.01
CA ALA A 59 39.63 26.70 -8.92
C ALA A 59 40.67 27.75 -9.36
N PHE A 60 41.23 27.60 -10.58
CA PHE A 60 42.09 28.62 -11.17
C PHE A 60 41.33 29.93 -11.41
N CYS A 61 40.13 29.85 -12.00
CA CYS A 61 39.28 31.00 -12.27
C CYS A 61 38.90 31.76 -10.99
N GLN A 62 38.64 31.06 -9.89
CA GLN A 62 38.36 31.71 -8.60
C GLN A 62 39.53 32.58 -8.14
N ALA A 63 40.77 32.07 -8.21
CA ALA A 63 41.94 32.89 -7.87
C ALA A 63 42.12 34.09 -8.80
N ILE A 64 41.93 33.90 -10.10
CA ILE A 64 42.05 34.97 -11.09
C ILE A 64 41.03 36.08 -10.82
N LYS A 65 39.79 35.69 -10.51
CA LYS A 65 38.72 36.61 -10.13
C LYS A 65 39.04 37.36 -8.85
N ASP A 66 39.38 36.65 -7.78
CA ASP A 66 39.58 37.24 -6.46
C ASP A 66 40.77 38.21 -6.41
N PHE A 67 41.82 37.92 -7.19
CA PHE A 67 43.01 38.78 -7.29
C PHE A 67 42.99 39.73 -8.49
N ASN A 68 41.88 39.79 -9.24
CA ASN A 68 41.69 40.66 -10.41
C ASN A 68 42.86 40.57 -11.41
N LEU A 69 43.27 39.34 -11.74
CA LEU A 69 44.40 39.10 -12.62
C LEU A 69 43.97 39.22 -14.09
N PRO A 70 44.75 39.88 -14.96
CA PRO A 70 44.49 39.95 -16.39
C PRO A 70 44.93 38.65 -17.08
N THR A 71 44.38 37.52 -16.63
CA THR A 71 44.75 36.18 -17.08
C THR A 71 43.75 35.65 -18.10
N GLN A 72 44.25 35.18 -19.24
CA GLN A 72 43.48 34.39 -20.18
C GLN A 72 43.52 32.91 -19.77
N CYS A 73 42.35 32.28 -19.66
CA CYS A 73 42.20 30.87 -19.32
C CYS A 73 41.65 30.10 -20.51
N ILE A 74 42.39 29.11 -20.99
CA ILE A 74 41.99 28.29 -22.13
C ILE A 74 41.68 26.89 -21.61
N ALA A 75 40.42 26.48 -21.74
CA ALA A 75 39.95 25.15 -21.40
C ALA A 75 39.89 24.32 -22.67
N VAL A 76 40.64 23.22 -22.74
CA VAL A 76 40.64 22.32 -23.90
C VAL A 76 40.13 20.96 -23.48
N ASP A 77 39.07 20.50 -24.14
CA ASP A 77 38.52 19.16 -23.99
C ASP A 77 37.71 18.82 -25.24
N SER A 78 37.53 17.54 -25.53
CA SER A 78 36.55 17.12 -26.54
C SER A 78 35.11 17.35 -26.05
N TRP A 79 34.88 17.28 -24.74
CA TRP A 79 33.59 17.13 -24.09
C TRP A 79 32.75 15.98 -24.67
N GLU A 80 33.40 14.91 -25.13
CA GLU A 80 32.76 13.68 -25.63
C GLU A 80 33.12 12.44 -24.80
N GLY A 81 34.04 12.58 -23.85
CA GLY A 81 34.60 11.50 -23.03
C GLY A 81 35.64 10.65 -23.75
N ASP A 82 36.31 9.79 -22.99
CA ASP A 82 37.38 8.91 -23.45
C ASP A 82 37.28 7.50 -22.85
N THR A 83 38.34 6.71 -23.00
CA THR A 83 38.42 5.34 -22.48
C THR A 83 38.37 5.26 -20.94
N HIS A 84 38.76 6.33 -20.24
CA HIS A 84 38.82 6.39 -18.78
C HIS A 84 37.54 6.99 -18.16
N THR A 85 36.99 8.03 -18.80
CA THR A 85 35.80 8.77 -18.34
C THR A 85 34.49 8.17 -18.85
N GLN A 86 34.54 7.30 -19.86
CA GLN A 86 33.39 6.85 -20.66
C GLN A 86 32.74 8.03 -21.40
N LYS A 87 31.96 7.74 -22.45
CA LYS A 87 31.21 8.78 -23.15
C LYS A 87 30.20 9.42 -22.22
N TYR A 88 30.26 10.74 -22.09
CA TYR A 88 29.26 11.55 -21.40
C TYR A 88 28.58 12.50 -22.39
N GLY A 89 27.41 13.02 -22.02
CA GLY A 89 26.60 13.81 -22.93
C GLY A 89 26.95 15.29 -22.92
N GLN A 90 26.26 16.03 -23.80
CA GLN A 90 26.40 17.47 -23.99
C GLN A 90 26.15 18.28 -22.71
N GLU A 91 25.45 17.71 -21.73
CA GLU A 91 25.20 18.33 -20.43
C GLU A 91 26.48 18.75 -19.70
N VAL A 92 27.61 18.05 -19.89
CA VAL A 92 28.86 18.41 -19.22
C VAL A 92 29.38 19.76 -19.72
N PHE A 93 29.44 19.94 -21.04
CA PHE A 93 29.84 21.20 -21.65
C PHE A 93 28.84 22.32 -21.32
N ASP A 94 27.54 22.02 -21.37
CA ASP A 94 26.51 23.01 -21.08
C ASP A 94 26.60 23.52 -19.63
N ASN A 95 26.87 22.62 -18.67
CA ASN A 95 27.11 22.98 -17.28
C ASN A 95 28.41 23.77 -17.11
N PHE A 96 29.50 23.38 -17.78
CA PHE A 96 30.74 24.16 -17.79
C PHE A 96 30.49 25.60 -18.27
N MET A 97 29.79 25.76 -19.41
CA MET A 97 29.45 27.06 -19.97
C MET A 97 28.52 27.87 -19.05
N MET A 98 27.59 27.21 -18.35
CA MET A 98 26.72 27.83 -17.36
C MET A 98 27.53 28.38 -16.18
N ILE A 99 28.45 27.60 -15.60
CA ILE A 99 29.30 28.04 -14.49
C ILE A 99 30.20 29.20 -14.95
N SER A 100 30.84 29.07 -16.12
CA SER A 100 31.68 30.11 -16.70
C SER A 100 30.93 31.44 -16.84
N LYS A 101 29.72 31.43 -17.40
CA LYS A 101 28.92 32.65 -17.58
C LYS A 101 28.36 33.21 -16.28
N ASN A 102 27.89 32.37 -15.37
CA ASN A 102 27.20 32.85 -14.16
C ASN A 102 28.19 33.33 -13.09
N SER A 103 29.28 32.61 -12.86
CA SER A 103 30.24 32.89 -11.79
C SER A 103 31.46 33.69 -12.26
N PHE A 104 31.83 33.58 -13.54
CA PHE A 104 33.11 34.08 -14.07
C PHE A 104 32.99 34.92 -15.35
N SER A 105 31.82 35.53 -15.62
CA SER A 105 31.55 36.30 -16.85
C SER A 105 32.51 37.45 -17.16
N LYS A 106 33.28 37.93 -16.18
CA LYS A 106 34.26 39.02 -16.36
C LYS A 106 35.66 38.54 -16.72
N LEU A 107 35.90 37.22 -16.69
CA LEU A 107 37.20 36.64 -17.01
C LEU A 107 37.30 36.36 -18.51
N ASP A 108 38.53 36.38 -19.02
CA ASP A 108 38.84 35.94 -20.39
C ASP A 108 38.96 34.40 -20.41
N ILE A 109 37.81 33.73 -20.53
CA ILE A 109 37.71 32.26 -20.62
C ILE A 109 37.45 31.86 -22.07
N VAL A 110 38.34 31.04 -22.63
CA VAL A 110 38.26 30.52 -24.00
C VAL A 110 38.07 28.99 -23.95
N PRO A 111 36.83 28.48 -24.10
CA PRO A 111 36.59 27.05 -24.23
C PRO A 111 36.86 26.58 -25.67
N LEU A 112 37.75 25.60 -25.82
CA LEU A 112 38.09 24.96 -27.10
C LEU A 112 37.59 23.51 -27.08
N LYS A 113 36.37 23.30 -27.60
CA LYS A 113 35.75 21.98 -27.72
C LYS A 113 36.34 21.21 -28.91
N MET A 114 37.50 20.59 -28.72
CA MET A 114 38.30 19.92 -29.76
C MET A 114 39.39 19.04 -29.13
N LEU A 115 40.12 18.26 -29.94
CA LEU A 115 41.28 17.51 -29.46
C LEU A 115 42.44 18.43 -29.10
N PHE A 116 43.32 17.97 -28.21
CA PHE A 116 44.47 18.77 -27.74
C PHE A 116 45.43 19.14 -28.87
N THR A 117 45.58 18.27 -29.87
CA THR A 117 46.41 18.51 -31.06
C THR A 117 45.83 19.59 -31.97
N GLU A 118 44.51 19.66 -32.10
CA GLU A 118 43.80 20.70 -32.88
C GLU A 118 43.89 22.05 -32.17
N ALA A 119 43.76 22.07 -30.84
CA ALA A 119 43.85 23.28 -30.03
C ALA A 119 45.22 23.98 -30.10
N MET A 120 46.28 23.28 -30.51
CA MET A 120 47.62 23.86 -30.68
C MET A 120 47.66 25.00 -31.69
N GLU A 121 46.76 25.02 -32.69
CA GLU A 121 46.68 26.09 -33.69
C GLU A 121 46.16 27.41 -33.10
N HIS A 122 45.45 27.34 -31.97
CA HIS A 122 44.86 28.47 -31.28
C HIS A 122 45.73 29.06 -30.17
N VAL A 123 46.90 28.46 -29.91
CA VAL A 123 47.80 28.89 -28.83
C VAL A 123 49.19 29.15 -29.40
N GLU A 124 49.74 30.34 -29.19
CA GLU A 124 51.06 30.69 -29.70
C GLU A 124 52.19 29.98 -28.92
N ASN A 125 53.32 29.74 -29.59
CA ASN A 125 54.52 29.22 -28.93
C ASN A 125 55.06 30.21 -27.88
N ASP A 126 55.68 29.69 -26.83
CA ASP A 126 56.23 30.46 -25.71
C ASP A 126 55.25 31.52 -25.16
N SER A 127 53.96 31.18 -25.05
CA SER A 127 52.90 32.08 -24.61
C SER A 127 52.20 31.66 -23.30
N VAL A 128 52.33 30.39 -22.91
CA VAL A 128 51.64 29.80 -21.75
C VAL A 128 52.52 29.87 -20.50
N ASP A 129 52.00 30.44 -19.41
CA ASP A 129 52.73 30.52 -18.13
C ASP A 129 52.52 29.26 -17.28
N ILE A 130 51.29 28.72 -17.28
CA ILE A 130 50.93 27.48 -16.58
C ILE A 130 50.16 26.59 -17.56
N LEU A 131 50.64 25.37 -17.74
CA LEU A 131 49.97 24.29 -18.47
C LEU A 131 49.53 23.22 -17.47
N HIS A 132 48.23 22.88 -17.45
CA HIS A 132 47.70 21.76 -16.69
C HIS A 132 47.35 20.61 -17.64
N ILE A 133 47.82 19.42 -17.34
CA ILE A 133 47.59 18.19 -18.12
C ILE A 133 46.84 17.20 -17.22
N ASP A 134 45.59 16.94 -17.57
CA ASP A 134 44.65 16.04 -16.88
C ASP A 134 43.75 15.33 -17.91
N GLY A 135 44.38 14.85 -18.99
CA GLY A 135 43.73 14.17 -20.11
C GLY A 135 43.61 12.67 -19.92
N CYS A 136 43.99 11.87 -20.92
CA CYS A 136 43.98 10.42 -20.81
C CYS A 136 45.16 9.93 -19.94
N HIS A 137 44.93 8.93 -19.08
CA HIS A 137 45.92 8.50 -18.09
C HIS A 137 46.89 7.42 -18.61
N ASP A 138 46.92 7.18 -19.91
CA ASP A 138 47.88 6.30 -20.58
C ASP A 138 49.25 6.96 -20.75
N TYR A 139 50.33 6.19 -20.67
CA TYR A 139 51.70 6.73 -20.68
C TYR A 139 51.98 7.51 -21.97
N ASP A 140 51.64 6.90 -23.11
CA ASP A 140 51.92 7.47 -24.43
C ASP A 140 51.08 8.73 -24.67
N ALA A 141 49.83 8.77 -24.19
CA ALA A 141 48.96 9.94 -24.30
C ALA A 141 49.51 11.13 -23.50
N VAL A 142 49.82 10.92 -22.21
CA VAL A 142 50.41 11.99 -21.38
C VAL A 142 51.77 12.46 -21.93
N ALA A 143 52.57 11.53 -22.44
CA ALA A 143 53.84 11.85 -23.07
C ALA A 143 53.65 12.68 -24.35
N GLU A 144 52.69 12.33 -25.19
CA GLU A 144 52.35 13.08 -26.40
C GLU A 144 51.87 14.49 -26.05
N ASP A 145 50.95 14.62 -25.10
CA ASP A 145 50.43 15.90 -24.61
C ASP A 145 51.55 16.80 -24.10
N TYR A 146 52.41 16.27 -23.24
CA TYR A 146 53.55 17.03 -22.72
C TYR A 146 54.50 17.47 -23.83
N ASN A 147 54.91 16.55 -24.71
CA ASN A 147 55.91 16.83 -25.73
C ASN A 147 55.41 17.84 -26.78
N THR A 148 54.14 17.74 -27.17
CA THR A 148 53.52 18.66 -28.14
C THR A 148 53.29 20.05 -27.55
N TRP A 149 52.82 20.13 -26.30
CA TRP A 149 52.52 21.40 -25.65
C TRP A 149 53.74 22.10 -25.02
N LEU A 150 54.88 21.41 -24.86
CA LEU A 150 56.09 22.03 -24.32
C LEU A 150 56.56 23.25 -25.13
N ALA A 151 56.32 23.27 -26.44
CA ALA A 151 56.64 24.42 -27.29
C ALA A 151 55.77 25.66 -26.98
N LYS A 152 54.55 25.47 -26.46
CA LYS A 152 53.62 26.53 -26.05
C LYS A 152 54.01 27.17 -24.73
N LEU A 153 54.70 26.43 -23.86
CA LEU A 153 55.12 26.88 -22.54
C LEU A 153 56.22 27.95 -22.61
N LYS A 154 56.08 29.04 -21.86
CA LYS A 154 57.09 30.10 -21.71
C LYS A 154 58.36 29.62 -21.00
N LYS A 155 59.43 30.42 -21.11
CA LYS A 155 60.58 30.33 -20.20
C LYS A 155 60.13 30.49 -18.75
N ASN A 156 60.60 29.63 -17.85
CA ASN A 156 60.15 29.49 -16.46
C ASN A 156 58.66 29.13 -16.29
N GLY A 157 57.97 28.67 -17.33
CA GLY A 157 56.60 28.19 -17.19
C GLY A 157 56.51 26.91 -16.35
N ILE A 158 55.33 26.66 -15.79
CA ILE A 158 55.03 25.51 -14.92
C ILE A 158 54.16 24.52 -15.69
N VAL A 159 54.43 23.23 -15.55
CA VAL A 159 53.50 22.18 -15.98
C VAL A 159 52.95 21.45 -14.76
N LEU A 160 51.63 21.35 -14.67
CA LEU A 160 50.92 20.61 -13.65
C LEU A 160 50.42 19.30 -14.26
N PHE A 161 50.61 18.18 -13.56
CA PHE A 161 50.14 16.85 -13.95
C PHE A 161 49.27 16.26 -12.85
N HIS A 162 48.05 15.86 -13.19
CA HIS A 162 47.21 15.09 -12.28
C HIS A 162 47.43 13.57 -12.45
N ASP A 163 46.86 12.78 -11.54
CA ASP A 163 46.95 11.33 -11.49
C ASP A 163 48.40 10.80 -11.41
N VAL A 164 49.22 11.44 -10.57
CA VAL A 164 50.64 11.09 -10.41
C VAL A 164 51.00 10.42 -9.07
N ALA A 165 50.02 10.14 -8.20
CA ALA A 165 50.27 9.50 -6.91
C ALA A 165 50.93 8.12 -7.06
N ASP A 166 51.86 7.80 -6.17
CA ASP A 166 52.64 6.56 -6.22
C ASP A 166 51.81 5.28 -6.06
N THR A 167 50.63 5.40 -5.48
CA THR A 167 49.66 4.31 -5.29
C THR A 167 48.85 4.01 -6.55
N GLY A 168 48.90 4.88 -7.55
CA GLY A 168 48.23 4.69 -8.83
C GLY A 168 48.94 3.69 -9.74
N ASN A 169 48.17 2.99 -10.58
CA ASN A 169 48.71 2.10 -11.62
C ASN A 169 48.55 2.68 -13.03
N TYR A 170 48.36 4.00 -13.13
CA TYR A 170 48.17 4.70 -14.38
C TYR A 170 49.48 4.89 -15.16
N GLY A 171 49.37 5.06 -16.47
CA GLY A 171 50.50 5.44 -17.32
C GLY A 171 51.06 6.81 -16.99
N SER A 172 50.20 7.75 -16.57
CA SER A 172 50.58 9.07 -16.02
C SER A 172 51.58 8.97 -14.87
N VAL A 173 51.39 8.04 -13.92
CA VAL A 173 52.32 7.81 -12.78
C VAL A 173 53.69 7.38 -13.28
N LYS A 174 53.74 6.48 -14.28
CA LYS A 174 54.99 6.01 -14.88
C LYS A 174 55.71 7.15 -15.60
N PHE A 175 54.97 7.93 -16.39
CA PHE A 175 55.50 9.10 -17.10
C PHE A 175 56.04 10.15 -16.11
N TRP A 176 55.28 10.44 -15.05
CA TRP A 176 55.70 11.35 -13.99
C TRP A 176 57.02 10.94 -13.36
N LYS A 177 57.20 9.64 -13.04
CA LYS A 177 58.46 9.10 -12.50
C LYS A 177 59.64 9.30 -13.45
N ASP A 178 59.41 9.22 -14.75
CA ASP A 178 60.48 9.39 -15.75
C ASP A 178 60.88 10.85 -15.94
N ILE A 179 59.91 11.78 -15.96
CA ILE A 179 60.17 13.20 -16.21
C ILE A 179 60.64 13.95 -14.96
N SER A 180 60.08 13.64 -13.79
CA SER A 180 60.43 14.29 -12.52
C SER A 180 61.89 14.03 -12.11
N ARG A 181 62.48 12.88 -12.46
CA ARG A 181 63.91 12.59 -12.24
C ARG A 181 64.86 13.51 -12.99
N LYS A 182 64.38 14.20 -14.03
CA LYS A 182 65.21 15.00 -14.95
C LYS A 182 65.07 16.51 -14.72
N LYS A 183 64.13 16.93 -13.88
CA LYS A 183 63.69 18.31 -13.75
C LYS A 183 63.33 18.63 -12.31
N GLU A 184 63.49 19.90 -11.94
CA GLU A 184 62.98 20.38 -10.66
C GLU A 184 61.46 20.19 -10.60
N HIS A 185 60.98 19.73 -9.44
CA HIS A 185 59.57 19.40 -9.26
C HIS A 185 59.16 19.37 -7.78
N PHE A 186 57.84 19.35 -7.57
CA PHE A 186 57.19 18.94 -6.33
C PHE A 186 56.09 17.93 -6.64
N THR A 187 55.76 17.06 -5.68
CA THR A 187 54.70 16.06 -5.86
C THR A 187 53.82 15.99 -4.62
N PHE A 188 52.53 16.26 -4.79
CA PHE A 188 51.49 15.90 -3.83
C PHE A 188 51.07 14.44 -4.04
N GLN A 189 50.78 13.72 -2.96
CA GLN A 189 50.36 12.31 -3.02
C GLN A 189 48.87 12.10 -2.74
N HIS A 190 48.21 13.08 -2.11
CA HIS A 190 46.76 13.03 -1.86
C HIS A 190 45.97 13.36 -3.13
N SER A 191 44.67 13.06 -3.12
CA SER A 191 43.76 13.42 -4.23
C SER A 191 44.31 12.97 -5.59
N PHE A 192 44.66 11.68 -5.68
CA PHE A 192 45.28 11.02 -6.84
C PHE A 192 46.64 11.59 -7.30
N GLY A 193 47.16 12.55 -6.56
CA GLY A 193 48.48 13.15 -6.71
C GLY A 193 48.52 14.28 -7.73
N LEU A 194 49.39 15.26 -7.46
CA LEU A 194 49.62 16.39 -8.33
C LEU A 194 51.11 16.68 -8.45
N GLY A 195 51.61 16.60 -9.67
CA GLY A 195 52.99 16.88 -10.03
C GLY A 195 53.16 18.31 -10.52
N ILE A 196 54.10 19.04 -9.95
CA ILE A 196 54.44 20.42 -10.33
C ILE A 196 55.84 20.38 -10.94
N LEU A 197 55.96 20.61 -12.25
CA LEU A 197 57.21 20.49 -13.00
C LEU A 197 57.71 21.86 -13.50
N PHE A 198 59.02 22.06 -13.48
CA PHE A 198 59.68 23.29 -13.96
C PHE A 198 60.61 23.00 -15.16
N PRO A 199 60.07 22.71 -16.35
CA PRO A 199 60.86 22.14 -17.45
C PRO A 199 61.75 23.16 -18.19
N LYS A 200 61.38 24.45 -18.18
CA LYS A 200 62.02 25.56 -18.92
C LYS A 200 62.68 26.62 -18.01
N GLY A 201 63.11 26.24 -16.81
CA GLY A 201 63.84 27.09 -15.87
C GLY A 201 63.38 26.88 -14.43
N ASP A 202 64.23 27.21 -13.46
CA ASP A 202 64.04 26.91 -12.03
C ASP A 202 63.71 28.15 -11.18
N LYS A 203 63.56 29.33 -11.78
CA LYS A 203 63.33 30.58 -11.04
C LYS A 203 62.13 30.51 -10.09
N ILE A 204 61.01 29.93 -10.55
CA ILE A 204 59.80 29.79 -9.72
C ILE A 204 60.03 28.72 -8.65
N TYR A 205 60.68 27.60 -9.01
CA TYR A 205 61.04 26.54 -8.07
C TYR A 205 61.88 27.08 -6.90
N GLN A 206 62.93 27.83 -7.19
CA GLN A 206 63.76 28.46 -6.14
C GLN A 206 62.95 29.42 -5.27
N CYS A 207 62.10 30.26 -5.88
CA CYS A 207 61.25 31.18 -5.13
C CYS A 207 60.21 30.47 -4.23
N MET A 208 59.71 29.30 -4.67
CA MET A 208 58.85 28.44 -3.84
C MET A 208 59.64 27.84 -2.66
N ASN A 209 60.87 27.37 -2.89
CA ASN A 209 61.74 26.87 -1.83
C ASN A 209 62.11 27.94 -0.79
N GLU A 210 62.44 29.16 -1.24
CA GLU A 210 62.68 30.32 -0.37
C GLU A 210 61.46 30.66 0.50
N ASN A 211 60.26 30.32 0.02
CA ASN A 211 59.01 30.46 0.76
C ASN A 211 58.66 29.22 1.59
N SER A 212 59.58 28.28 1.82
CA SER A 212 59.33 27.04 2.58
C SER A 212 58.10 26.29 2.05
N PHE A 213 58.04 26.08 0.72
CA PHE A 213 56.86 25.50 0.08
C PHE A 213 56.57 24.06 0.53
N GLU A 214 57.59 23.23 0.80
CA GLU A 214 57.38 21.86 1.31
C GLU A 214 56.57 21.81 2.61
N ASP A 215 56.78 22.74 3.54
CA ASP A 215 55.97 22.84 4.76
C ASP A 215 54.51 23.21 4.45
N LYS A 216 54.29 24.01 3.40
CA LYS A 216 52.96 24.42 2.95
C LYS A 216 52.25 23.29 2.22
N MET A 217 52.99 22.44 1.50
CA MET A 217 52.43 21.25 0.89
C MET A 217 51.76 20.37 1.95
N ARG A 218 52.46 20.10 3.06
CA ARG A 218 51.90 19.32 4.19
C ARG A 218 50.64 19.96 4.78
N PHE A 219 50.60 21.29 4.83
CA PHE A 219 49.41 22.02 5.24
C PHE A 219 48.24 21.79 4.26
N TYR A 220 48.46 21.91 2.94
CA TYR A 220 47.41 21.68 1.94
C TYR A 220 46.92 20.22 1.95
N GLU A 221 47.81 19.26 2.11
CA GLU A 221 47.48 17.84 2.27
C GLU A 221 46.56 17.63 3.49
N SER A 222 47.01 18.10 4.66
CA SER A 222 46.24 17.98 5.92
C SER A 222 44.89 18.70 5.83
N ARG A 223 44.87 19.87 5.17
CA ARG A 223 43.65 20.65 5.00
C ARG A 223 42.67 19.97 4.05
N SER A 224 43.15 19.34 2.98
CA SER A 224 42.31 18.57 2.06
C SER A 224 41.62 17.42 2.78
N GLU A 225 42.33 16.69 3.65
CA GLU A 225 41.73 15.60 4.43
C GLU A 225 40.65 16.12 5.38
N LEU A 226 40.90 17.27 6.02
CA LEU A 226 39.94 17.93 6.89
C LEU A 226 38.69 18.37 6.11
N ASP A 227 38.85 19.06 4.98
CA ASP A 227 37.73 19.52 4.14
C ASP A 227 36.86 18.33 3.71
N LEU A 228 37.47 17.24 3.23
CA LEU A 228 36.76 16.02 2.83
C LEU A 228 36.04 15.35 4.01
N ALA A 229 36.64 15.33 5.20
CA ALA A 229 36.00 14.79 6.40
C ALA A 229 34.81 15.64 6.84
N THR A 230 34.95 16.97 6.80
CA THR A 230 33.87 17.91 7.11
C THR A 230 32.68 17.74 6.17
N ASP A 231 32.91 17.65 4.86
CA ASP A 231 31.82 17.43 3.89
C ASP A 231 31.14 16.07 4.07
N LYS A 232 31.91 15.01 4.37
CA LYS A 232 31.36 13.67 4.69
C LYS A 232 30.49 13.71 5.94
N ILE A 233 30.92 14.39 7.01
CA ILE A 233 30.15 14.54 8.24
C ILE A 233 28.84 15.29 7.96
N GLY A 234 28.89 16.40 7.23
CA GLY A 234 27.69 17.16 6.86
C GLY A 234 26.68 16.32 6.05
N TYR A 235 27.16 15.53 5.09
CA TYR A 235 26.31 14.59 4.34
C TYR A 235 25.67 13.52 5.24
N LEU A 236 26.45 12.92 6.14
CA LEU A 236 25.93 11.91 7.07
C LEU A 236 24.92 12.48 8.07
N GLN A 237 25.13 13.71 8.54
CA GLN A 237 24.18 14.42 9.40
C GLN A 237 22.84 14.63 8.69
N LYS A 238 22.85 15.13 7.44
CA LYS A 238 21.63 15.30 6.65
C LYS A 238 20.89 13.96 6.46
N ARG A 239 21.61 12.88 6.14
CA ARG A 239 20.99 11.55 6.01
C ARG A 239 20.41 11.02 7.31
N LEU A 240 21.05 11.31 8.44
CA LEU A 240 20.55 10.93 9.75
C LEU A 240 19.23 11.65 10.07
N GLU A 241 19.13 12.94 9.75
CA GLU A 241 17.90 13.73 9.90
C GLU A 241 16.75 13.18 9.04
N GLU A 242 17.00 12.88 7.76
CA GLU A 242 16.02 12.26 6.86
C GLU A 242 15.56 10.88 7.37
N PHE A 243 16.49 10.09 7.91
CA PHE A 243 16.20 8.80 8.50
C PHE A 243 15.33 8.94 9.77
N GLN A 244 15.67 9.87 10.66
CA GLN A 244 14.89 10.17 11.86
C GLN A 244 13.46 10.61 11.51
N GLU A 245 13.29 11.44 10.49
CA GLU A 245 11.95 11.85 10.04
C GLU A 245 11.12 10.64 9.55
N THR A 246 11.75 9.74 8.79
CA THR A 246 11.12 8.52 8.30
C THR A 246 10.76 7.58 9.45
N PHE A 247 11.66 7.43 10.41
CA PHE A 247 11.46 6.61 11.61
C PHE A 247 10.28 7.12 12.45
N ASN A 248 10.25 8.43 12.74
CA ASN A 248 9.16 9.06 13.50
C ASN A 248 7.79 8.90 12.81
N LYS A 249 7.75 8.94 11.47
CA LYS A 249 6.53 8.63 10.70
C LYS A 249 6.11 7.17 10.86
N GLY A 250 7.08 6.25 10.93
CA GLY A 250 6.86 4.84 11.21
C GLY A 250 6.28 4.59 12.60
N GLU A 251 6.84 5.22 13.64
CA GLU A 251 6.34 5.12 15.01
C GLU A 251 4.87 5.56 15.12
N LYS A 252 4.51 6.72 14.54
CA LYS A 252 3.11 7.20 14.51
C LYS A 252 2.15 6.23 13.82
N ARG A 253 2.60 5.51 12.79
CA ARG A 253 1.78 4.48 12.13
C ARG A 253 1.56 3.27 13.04
N ILE A 254 2.58 2.86 13.78
CA ILE A 254 2.48 1.76 14.75
C ILE A 254 1.50 2.12 15.86
N GLU A 255 1.58 3.33 16.41
CA GLU A 255 0.60 3.84 17.39
C GLU A 255 -0.83 3.78 16.83
N GLY A 256 -1.03 4.25 15.60
CA GLY A 256 -2.34 4.17 14.93
C GLY A 256 -2.85 2.74 14.74
N PHE A 257 -1.97 1.79 14.42
CA PHE A 257 -2.34 0.37 14.33
C PHE A 257 -2.68 -0.22 15.69
N GLN A 258 -1.96 0.14 16.75
CA GLN A 258 -2.26 -0.29 18.12
C GLN A 258 -3.64 0.21 18.56
N GLU A 259 -3.98 1.47 18.28
CA GLU A 259 -5.31 1.99 18.57
C GLU A 259 -6.43 1.25 17.81
N ALA A 260 -6.20 0.99 16.51
CA ALA A 260 -7.16 0.27 15.68
C ALA A 260 -7.35 -1.17 16.15
N PHE A 261 -6.26 -1.84 16.56
CA PHE A 261 -6.26 -3.18 17.13
C PHE A 261 -7.07 -3.23 18.43
N ASN A 262 -6.80 -2.33 19.38
CA ASN A 262 -7.53 -2.23 20.65
C ASN A 262 -9.05 -1.98 20.43
N LYS A 263 -9.40 -1.17 19.43
CA LYS A 263 -10.82 -0.98 19.02
C LYS A 263 -11.42 -2.24 18.37
N GLY A 264 -10.61 -3.04 17.70
CA GLY A 264 -10.98 -4.34 17.15
C GLY A 264 -11.29 -5.34 18.27
N GLU A 265 -10.39 -5.47 19.25
CA GLU A 265 -10.59 -6.36 20.41
C GLU A 265 -11.88 -6.06 21.16
N LYS A 266 -12.15 -4.79 21.49
CA LYS A 266 -13.41 -4.38 22.13
C LYS A 266 -14.67 -4.75 21.33
N ARG A 267 -14.59 -4.72 19.99
CA ARG A 267 -15.70 -5.14 19.13
C ARG A 267 -15.91 -6.65 19.19
N VAL A 268 -14.83 -7.43 19.19
CA VAL A 268 -14.89 -8.89 19.34
C VAL A 268 -15.50 -9.26 20.69
N GLU A 269 -15.08 -8.60 21.79
CA GLU A 269 -15.69 -8.77 23.11
C GLU A 269 -17.20 -8.48 23.08
N GLY A 270 -17.61 -7.37 22.48
CA GLY A 270 -19.03 -7.02 22.34
C GLY A 270 -19.83 -8.03 21.51
N PHE A 271 -19.25 -8.58 20.43
CA PHE A 271 -19.89 -9.65 19.66
C PHE A 271 -20.00 -10.94 20.48
N GLN A 272 -18.98 -11.29 21.26
CA GLN A 272 -19.02 -12.47 22.12
C GLN A 272 -20.13 -12.36 23.17
N GLU A 273 -20.28 -11.19 23.81
CA GLU A 273 -21.39 -10.95 24.75
C GLU A 273 -22.77 -11.07 24.09
N ALA A 274 -22.93 -10.49 22.89
CA ALA A 274 -24.18 -10.58 22.14
C ALA A 274 -24.51 -12.03 21.73
N PHE A 275 -23.49 -12.78 21.30
CA PHE A 275 -23.62 -14.19 20.96
C PHE A 275 -24.08 -15.02 22.16
N ASN A 276 -23.43 -14.86 23.32
CA ASN A 276 -23.80 -15.56 24.56
C ASN A 276 -25.25 -15.25 24.98
N LYS A 277 -25.68 -13.97 24.89
CA LYS A 277 -27.08 -13.59 25.15
C LYS A 277 -28.06 -14.25 24.16
N GLY A 278 -27.67 -14.36 22.90
CA GLY A 278 -28.43 -15.06 21.87
C GLY A 278 -28.59 -16.54 22.16
N GLU A 279 -27.51 -17.22 22.59
CA GLU A 279 -27.56 -18.61 23.03
C GLU A 279 -28.49 -18.82 24.22
N ASP A 280 -28.45 -17.93 25.21
CA ASP A 280 -29.33 -18.02 26.38
C ASP A 280 -30.81 -17.78 26.01
N MET A 281 -31.09 -16.84 25.11
CA MET A 281 -32.45 -16.67 24.56
C MET A 281 -32.94 -17.93 23.84
N LEU A 282 -32.09 -18.56 23.02
CA LEU A 282 -32.44 -19.80 22.33
C LEU A 282 -32.73 -20.95 23.31
N LYS A 283 -31.96 -21.07 24.41
CA LYS A 283 -32.25 -22.04 25.47
C LYS A 283 -33.63 -21.80 26.09
N ASN A 284 -33.96 -20.55 26.42
CA ASN A 284 -35.26 -20.18 26.98
C ASN A 284 -36.41 -20.50 26.01
N TYR A 285 -36.26 -20.17 24.72
CA TYR A 285 -37.25 -20.52 23.71
C TYR A 285 -37.42 -22.04 23.56
N LEU A 286 -36.33 -22.80 23.60
CA LEU A 286 -36.37 -24.25 23.54
C LEU A 286 -37.12 -24.85 24.74
N GLU A 287 -36.90 -24.33 25.95
CA GLU A 287 -37.65 -24.75 27.15
C GLU A 287 -39.14 -24.42 27.05
N ALA A 288 -39.48 -23.21 26.59
CA ALA A 288 -40.87 -22.81 26.37
C ALA A 288 -41.56 -23.69 25.31
N PHE A 289 -40.84 -24.05 24.25
CA PHE A 289 -41.34 -24.95 23.21
C PHE A 289 -41.61 -26.35 23.78
N LYS A 290 -40.67 -26.93 24.53
CA LYS A 290 -40.86 -28.23 25.21
C LYS A 290 -42.05 -28.21 26.16
N TRP A 291 -42.24 -27.12 26.91
CA TRP A 291 -43.39 -26.96 27.78
C TRP A 291 -44.72 -26.91 27.01
N ALA A 292 -44.77 -26.15 25.91
CA ALA A 292 -45.95 -26.05 25.06
C ALA A 292 -46.29 -27.40 24.40
N GLU A 293 -45.28 -28.11 23.89
CA GLU A 293 -45.41 -29.45 23.33
C GLU A 293 -46.01 -30.43 24.35
N GLY A 294 -45.52 -30.42 25.59
CA GLY A 294 -46.09 -31.23 26.68
C GLY A 294 -47.57 -30.92 26.94
N ARG A 295 -47.98 -29.65 26.88
CA ARG A 295 -49.40 -29.28 27.03
C ARG A 295 -50.26 -29.73 25.86
N ILE A 296 -49.74 -29.69 24.64
CA ILE A 296 -50.45 -30.19 23.46
C ILE A 296 -50.71 -31.69 23.63
N VAL A 297 -49.70 -32.47 24.02
CA VAL A 297 -49.84 -33.92 24.26
C VAL A 297 -50.93 -34.22 25.31
N VAL A 298 -50.93 -33.49 26.43
CA VAL A 298 -51.98 -33.64 27.46
C VAL A 298 -53.36 -33.26 26.92
N SER A 299 -53.45 -32.15 26.17
CA SER A 299 -54.73 -31.70 25.60
C SER A 299 -55.27 -32.71 24.59
N ASP A 300 -54.42 -33.26 23.73
CA ASP A 300 -54.77 -34.31 22.77
C ASP A 300 -55.27 -35.57 23.48
N SER A 301 -54.63 -35.97 24.58
CA SER A 301 -55.10 -37.09 25.41
C SER A 301 -56.51 -36.85 25.95
N ILE A 302 -56.78 -35.67 26.49
CA ILE A 302 -58.11 -35.30 27.02
C ILE A 302 -59.15 -35.27 25.90
N ILE A 303 -58.80 -34.70 24.74
CA ILE A 303 -59.69 -34.66 23.57
C ILE A 303 -60.04 -36.08 23.14
N ASN A 304 -59.04 -36.96 23.03
CA ASN A 304 -59.25 -38.36 22.66
C ASN A 304 -60.14 -39.11 23.66
N GLU A 305 -59.97 -38.88 24.96
CA GLU A 305 -60.82 -39.48 26.00
C GLU A 305 -62.27 -38.98 25.89
N LYS A 306 -62.46 -37.67 25.67
CA LYS A 306 -63.80 -37.10 25.43
C LYS A 306 -64.46 -37.63 24.17
N LEU A 307 -63.69 -37.77 23.07
CA LEU A 307 -64.18 -38.35 21.82
C LEU A 307 -64.64 -39.79 22.02
N LYS A 308 -63.90 -40.59 22.80
CA LYS A 308 -64.31 -41.95 23.16
C LYS A 308 -65.62 -41.96 23.96
N GLY A 309 -65.74 -41.11 24.97
CA GLY A 309 -66.97 -40.98 25.75
C GLY A 309 -68.17 -40.49 24.93
N LEU A 310 -67.95 -39.62 23.95
CA LEU A 310 -68.98 -39.21 22.98
C LEU A 310 -69.43 -40.38 22.10
N ALA A 311 -68.48 -41.18 21.59
CA ALA A 311 -68.80 -42.37 20.79
C ALA A 311 -69.60 -43.40 21.58
N GLU A 312 -69.27 -43.62 22.86
CA GLU A 312 -70.04 -44.51 23.75
C GLU A 312 -71.47 -43.99 23.99
N LYS A 313 -71.63 -42.67 24.20
CA LYS A 313 -72.96 -42.05 24.33
C LYS A 313 -73.76 -42.13 23.03
N GLU A 314 -73.13 -41.90 21.89
CA GLU A 314 -73.77 -42.02 20.58
C GLU A 314 -74.25 -43.46 20.33
N ALA A 315 -73.42 -44.46 20.65
CA ALA A 315 -73.81 -45.87 20.59
C ALA A 315 -75.01 -46.18 21.52
N ALA A 316 -75.03 -45.63 22.73
CA ALA A 316 -76.16 -45.78 23.65
C ALA A 316 -77.45 -45.14 23.12
N VAL A 317 -77.37 -43.95 22.52
CA VAL A 317 -78.53 -43.29 21.87
C VAL A 317 -79.04 -44.12 20.70
N ILE A 318 -78.15 -44.67 19.87
CA ILE A 318 -78.52 -45.56 18.76
C ILE A 318 -79.22 -46.82 19.29
N ALA A 319 -78.69 -47.44 20.35
CA ALA A 319 -79.30 -48.62 20.97
C ALA A 319 -80.68 -48.31 21.55
N HIS A 320 -80.83 -47.19 22.26
CA HIS A 320 -82.10 -46.80 22.86
C HIS A 320 -83.14 -46.41 21.80
N LYS A 321 -82.71 -45.78 20.69
CA LYS A 321 -83.56 -45.55 19.52
C LYS A 321 -84.09 -46.88 18.94
N LYS A 322 -83.22 -47.89 18.80
CA LYS A 322 -83.62 -49.22 18.31
C LYS A 322 -84.65 -49.87 19.24
N GLU A 323 -84.46 -49.77 20.54
CA GLU A 323 -85.41 -50.28 21.54
C GLU A 323 -86.77 -49.58 21.46
N ILE A 324 -86.79 -48.26 21.27
CA ILE A 324 -88.01 -47.48 21.02
C ILE A 324 -88.69 -47.95 19.74
N ASP A 325 -87.95 -48.12 18.64
CA ASP A 325 -88.48 -48.58 17.36
C ASP A 325 -89.11 -49.98 17.48
N GLU A 326 -88.44 -50.92 18.16
CA GLU A 326 -88.95 -52.26 18.46
C GLU A 326 -90.23 -52.22 19.31
N ASN A 327 -90.26 -51.38 20.36
CA ASN A 327 -91.44 -51.18 21.19
C ASN A 327 -92.61 -50.59 20.38
N CYS A 328 -92.35 -49.59 19.53
CA CYS A 328 -93.37 -49.04 18.63
C CYS A 328 -93.93 -50.11 17.67
N GLU A 329 -93.10 -51.01 17.17
CA GLU A 329 -93.51 -52.10 16.30
C GLU A 329 -94.35 -53.15 17.05
N GLN A 330 -93.97 -53.50 18.27
CA GLN A 330 -94.80 -54.35 19.15
C GLN A 330 -96.14 -53.70 19.46
N MET A 331 -96.15 -52.40 19.74
CA MET A 331 -97.37 -51.65 20.04
C MET A 331 -98.29 -51.61 18.82
N LYS A 332 -97.75 -51.44 17.60
CA LYS A 332 -98.50 -51.59 16.35
C LYS A 332 -99.14 -52.97 16.22
N LYS A 333 -98.39 -54.06 16.45
CA LYS A 333 -98.94 -55.42 16.43
C LYS A 333 -100.07 -55.61 17.45
N HIS A 334 -99.95 -54.99 18.62
CA HIS A 334 -101.01 -55.02 19.64
C HIS A 334 -102.26 -54.28 19.18
N ILE A 335 -102.10 -53.10 18.57
CA ILE A 335 -103.19 -52.31 17.99
C ILE A 335 -103.88 -53.11 16.87
N ASP A 336 -103.12 -53.72 15.96
CA ASP A 336 -103.66 -54.54 14.86
C ASP A 336 -104.47 -55.73 15.40
N LYS A 337 -103.98 -56.38 16.47
CA LYS A 337 -104.68 -57.48 17.13
C LYS A 337 -106.00 -57.03 17.75
N ILE A 338 -106.00 -55.89 18.45
CA ILE A 338 -107.23 -55.32 19.05
C ILE A 338 -108.23 -54.96 17.95
N GLN A 339 -107.77 -54.38 16.83
CA GLN A 339 -108.63 -54.08 15.68
C GLN A 339 -109.24 -55.34 15.07
N TYR A 340 -108.45 -56.42 14.94
CA TYR A 340 -108.95 -57.70 14.46
C TYR A 340 -110.03 -58.29 15.38
N GLU A 341 -109.79 -58.30 16.70
CA GLU A 341 -110.75 -58.78 17.70
C GLU A 341 -112.06 -57.97 17.70
N LEU A 342 -111.98 -56.64 17.56
CA LEU A 342 -113.15 -55.77 17.41
C LEU A 342 -113.96 -56.11 16.17
N SER A 343 -113.30 -56.35 15.02
CA SER A 343 -114.01 -56.72 13.79
C SER A 343 -114.74 -58.06 13.93
N SER A 344 -114.05 -59.07 14.48
CA SER A 344 -114.58 -60.43 14.67
C SER A 344 -115.80 -60.44 15.60
N ASN A 345 -115.73 -59.69 16.69
CA ASN A 345 -116.85 -59.57 17.63
C ASN A 345 -117.99 -58.74 17.04
N GLY A 346 -117.70 -57.71 16.25
CA GLY A 346 -118.70 -57.01 15.45
C GLY A 346 -119.49 -57.99 14.56
N THR A 347 -118.81 -58.90 13.88
CA THR A 347 -119.45 -59.95 13.06
C THR A 347 -120.32 -60.90 13.88
N LYS A 348 -119.88 -61.29 15.08
CA LYS A 348 -120.69 -62.13 16.00
C LYS A 348 -121.94 -61.44 16.51
N ILE A 349 -121.86 -60.13 16.78
CA ILE A 349 -123.03 -59.34 17.20
C ILE A 349 -124.05 -59.30 16.06
N ILE A 350 -123.61 -59.10 14.82
CA ILE A 350 -124.48 -59.12 13.63
C ILE A 350 -125.16 -60.50 13.48
N ASP A 351 -124.41 -61.59 13.64
CA ASP A 351 -124.97 -62.96 13.59
C ASP A 351 -126.02 -63.20 14.69
N LEU A 352 -125.75 -62.77 15.92
CA LEU A 352 -126.69 -62.87 17.04
C LEU A 352 -127.95 -62.04 16.80
N GLN A 353 -127.83 -60.85 16.21
CA GLN A 353 -128.97 -60.00 15.84
C GLN A 353 -129.85 -60.70 14.79
N ASN A 354 -129.24 -61.31 13.77
CA ASN A 354 -129.99 -62.06 12.75
C ASN A 354 -130.73 -63.26 13.35
N ARG A 355 -130.09 -64.02 14.24
CA ARG A 355 -130.71 -65.16 14.93
C ARG A 355 -131.84 -64.75 15.87
N LEU A 356 -131.72 -63.59 16.51
CA LEU A 356 -132.80 -63.03 17.33
C LEU A 356 -134.00 -62.64 16.47
N GLN A 357 -133.75 -62.06 15.30
CA GLN A 357 -134.80 -61.70 14.34
C GLN A 357 -135.56 -62.94 13.82
N GLU A 358 -134.84 -64.01 13.46
CA GLU A 358 -135.47 -65.28 13.08
C GLU A 358 -136.31 -65.90 14.19
N ALA A 359 -135.89 -65.76 15.46
CA ALA A 359 -136.65 -66.25 16.61
C ALA A 359 -137.93 -65.45 16.84
N LEU A 360 -137.89 -64.13 16.64
CA LEU A 360 -139.06 -63.25 16.71
C LEU A 360 -140.09 -63.62 15.63
N ASP A 361 -139.66 -63.85 14.39
CA ASP A 361 -140.54 -64.26 13.29
C ASP A 361 -141.21 -65.63 13.57
N ARG A 362 -140.52 -66.56 14.25
CA ARG A 362 -141.09 -67.84 14.68
C ARG A 362 -142.15 -67.69 15.77
N ILE A 363 -141.94 -66.77 16.72
CA ILE A 363 -142.93 -66.48 17.76
C ILE A 363 -144.19 -65.89 17.13
N GLU A 364 -144.05 -64.98 16.17
CA GLU A 364 -145.18 -64.36 15.47
C GLU A 364 -146.04 -65.41 14.75
N LYS A 365 -145.40 -66.36 14.04
CA LYS A 365 -146.08 -67.45 13.32
C LYS A 365 -146.84 -68.44 14.22
N THR A 366 -146.39 -68.62 15.47
CA THR A 366 -147.03 -69.54 16.44
C THR A 366 -148.27 -68.89 17.09
N THR A 367 -148.32 -67.55 17.09
CA THR A 367 -149.35 -66.76 17.76
C THR A 367 -150.69 -66.75 16.98
N GLU A 368 -150.67 -67.03 15.68
CA GLU A 368 -151.90 -67.10 14.85
C GLU A 368 -152.74 -68.38 15.07
N THR A 369 -152.17 -69.44 15.68
CA THR A 369 -152.84 -70.74 15.87
C THR A 369 -153.50 -70.96 17.23
N ILE A 370 -153.61 -69.94 18.10
CA ILE A 370 -154.12 -70.09 19.48
C ILE A 370 -155.66 -69.87 19.56
N PRO A 371 -156.45 -70.85 20.05
CA PRO A 371 -157.91 -70.74 20.24
C PRO A 371 -158.35 -69.70 21.29
N PHE A 372 -159.53 -69.10 21.04
CA PHE A 372 -160.17 -67.93 21.68
C PHE A 372 -160.23 -67.88 23.23
N LYS A 373 -159.90 -68.95 23.97
CA LYS A 373 -160.02 -68.99 25.45
C LYS A 373 -158.81 -68.44 26.23
N ILE A 374 -157.67 -68.17 25.59
CA ILE A 374 -156.43 -67.74 26.30
C ILE A 374 -156.13 -66.23 26.14
N LYS A 375 -156.82 -65.52 25.23
CA LYS A 375 -156.61 -64.07 24.96
C LYS A 375 -156.89 -63.13 26.15
N ARG A 376 -157.41 -63.63 27.28
CA ARG A 376 -157.87 -62.82 28.43
C ARG A 376 -156.86 -62.70 29.59
N LEU A 377 -155.69 -63.35 29.54
CA LEU A 377 -154.78 -63.44 30.70
C LEU A 377 -153.43 -62.70 30.60
N LEU A 378 -153.02 -62.17 29.44
CA LEU A 378 -151.68 -61.54 29.30
C LEU A 378 -151.68 -60.01 29.13
N SER A 379 -152.84 -59.35 29.16
CA SER A 379 -152.92 -57.90 29.29
C SER A 379 -152.87 -57.48 30.77
N ARG A 380 -151.69 -57.55 31.42
CA ARG A 380 -151.28 -56.72 32.59
C ARG A 380 -149.97 -57.20 33.26
N LYS A 381 -148.87 -56.47 33.02
CA LYS A 381 -147.80 -56.02 33.95
C LYS A 381 -146.57 -55.63 33.10
N ALA A 382 -146.28 -54.35 32.85
CA ALA A 382 -145.77 -53.29 33.74
C ALA A 382 -144.23 -53.37 33.99
N THR A 383 -143.51 -52.42 33.37
CA THR A 383 -142.43 -51.54 33.90
C THR A 383 -141.22 -52.13 34.65
N PHE A 384 -139.97 -51.79 34.24
CA PHE A 384 -139.00 -50.94 34.98
C PHE A 384 -137.58 -50.86 34.31
N LYS A 385 -137.03 -49.62 34.21
CA LYS A 385 -135.64 -49.09 34.38
C LYS A 385 -134.40 -49.88 33.89
N ASP A 386 -133.31 -49.30 33.40
CA ASP A 386 -132.76 -47.92 33.23
C ASP A 386 -131.95 -47.87 31.91
#